data_AF-A0A7U2TJE2-F1
#
_entry.id   AF-A0A7U2TJE2-F1
#
_cell.length_a   1.000
_cell.length_b   1.000
_cell.length_c   1.000
_cell.angle_alpha   90.00
_cell.angle_beta   90.00
_cell.angle_gamma   90.00
#
_symmetry.space_group_name_H-M   'P 1'
#
loop_
_entity.id
_entity.type
_entity.pdbx_description
1 polymer ?
#
loop_
_entity_poly.entity_id
_entity_poly.type
_entity_poly.pdbx_seq_one_letter_code
_entity_poly.pdbx_strand_id
1 'polypeptide(L)'
;MTHTNLYPGMICTSTEFFIHKDELKVMSNGEIKNFIELPFATIELLREAISSDHNVNLALHDLQPTSKMKRIEQFARCRFGGLDFEGDIKNGELQDGEFWPCPNHGNCKHEGILCKLPKVNGQRLSKKEVRFLQLSATDYTNDVIAEKMNMPLGTLHQLKKTLYKLLGIQTKQEGSVLSRHLNLI
;
A
#
# COMPACT_ATOMS: atom_id res chain seq x y z
N MET A 1 31.11 4.60 2.31
CA MET A 1 30.65 3.93 1.08
C MET A 1 29.19 4.28 0.90
N THR A 2 28.83 4.97 -0.18
CA THR A 2 27.42 5.21 -0.51
C THR A 2 26.83 3.89 -0.97
N HIS A 3 26.06 3.22 -0.11
CA HIS A 3 25.25 2.10 -0.54
C HIS A 3 24.22 2.64 -1.53
N THR A 4 24.35 2.28 -2.80
CA THR A 4 23.29 2.52 -3.78
C THR A 4 22.11 1.63 -3.38
N ASN A 5 20.99 2.23 -2.99
CA ASN A 5 19.75 1.49 -2.80
C ASN A 5 19.30 0.99 -4.16
N LEU A 6 19.35 -0.33 -4.35
CA LEU A 6 18.92 -0.99 -5.57
C LEU A 6 17.50 -1.50 -5.38
N TYR A 7 16.71 -1.44 -6.45
CA TYR A 7 15.37 -2.02 -6.42
C TYR A 7 15.44 -3.55 -6.33
N PRO A 8 14.49 -4.18 -5.62
CA PRO A 8 14.39 -5.63 -5.57
C PRO A 8 14.23 -6.20 -6.99
N GLY A 9 14.86 -7.35 -7.23
CA GLY A 9 14.83 -7.99 -8.54
C GLY A 9 15.78 -7.40 -9.57
N MET A 10 16.48 -6.29 -9.31
CA MET A 10 17.50 -5.77 -10.25
C MET A 10 18.75 -6.67 -10.33
N ILE A 11 19.23 -7.13 -9.17
CA ILE A 11 20.44 -7.96 -9.06
C ILE A 11 20.18 -9.19 -8.17
N CYS A 12 19.18 -9.12 -7.30
CA CYS A 12 18.79 -10.22 -6.43
C CYS A 12 17.63 -11.05 -7.02
N THR A 13 17.32 -12.15 -6.33
CA THR A 13 16.25 -13.07 -6.69
C THR A 13 14.87 -12.65 -6.17
N SER A 14 14.79 -11.54 -5.44
CA SER A 14 13.51 -10.97 -5.01
C SER A 14 12.65 -10.61 -6.22
N THR A 15 11.34 -10.67 -6.03
CA THR A 15 10.36 -10.21 -7.03
C THR A 15 9.73 -8.92 -6.55
N GLU A 16 9.66 -7.94 -7.44
CA GLU A 16 8.97 -6.67 -7.24
C GLU A 16 7.88 -6.52 -8.32
N PHE A 17 6.68 -6.19 -7.92
CA PHE A 17 5.58 -5.78 -8.79
C PHE A 17 5.52 -4.26 -8.81
N PHE A 18 5.17 -3.67 -9.94
CA PHE A 18 4.95 -2.22 -10.01
C PHE A 18 4.08 -1.86 -11.22
N ILE A 19 3.39 -0.74 -11.13
CA ILE A 19 2.59 -0.22 -12.25
C ILE A 19 3.41 0.75 -13.08
N HIS A 20 3.47 0.51 -14.39
CA HIS A 20 4.02 1.45 -15.35
C HIS A 20 3.05 1.65 -16.51
N LYS A 21 2.58 2.89 -16.72
CA LYS A 21 1.59 3.24 -17.76
C LYS A 21 0.34 2.34 -17.72
N ASP A 22 -0.23 2.18 -16.53
CA ASP A 22 -1.40 1.32 -16.24
C ASP A 22 -1.22 -0.19 -16.40
N GLU A 23 -0.03 -0.66 -16.77
CA GLU A 23 0.29 -2.08 -16.87
C GLU A 23 1.04 -2.56 -15.63
N LEU A 24 0.69 -3.75 -15.13
CA LEU A 24 1.43 -4.41 -14.07
C LEU A 24 2.69 -5.05 -14.66
N LYS A 25 3.85 -4.56 -14.22
CA LYS A 25 5.17 -5.10 -14.53
C LYS A 25 5.72 -5.85 -13.32
N VAL A 26 6.68 -6.72 -13.61
CA VAL A 26 7.37 -7.53 -12.61
C VAL A 26 8.87 -7.41 -12.84
N MET A 27 9.63 -7.03 -11.82
CA MET A 27 11.09 -7.06 -11.83
C MET A 27 11.59 -8.26 -11.02
N SER A 28 12.43 -9.08 -11.64
CA SER A 28 13.08 -10.21 -10.96
C SER A 28 14.29 -10.68 -11.75
N ASN A 29 15.37 -11.07 -11.06
CA ASN A 29 16.59 -11.62 -11.67
C ASN A 29 17.20 -10.76 -12.80
N GLY A 30 17.13 -9.43 -12.67
CA GLY A 30 17.65 -8.46 -13.63
C GLY A 30 16.76 -8.19 -14.84
N GLU A 31 15.55 -8.76 -14.88
CA GLU A 31 14.62 -8.61 -16.01
C GLU A 31 13.31 -7.95 -15.57
N ILE A 32 12.73 -7.15 -16.48
CA ILE A 32 11.38 -6.62 -16.35
C ILE A 32 10.46 -7.40 -17.29
N LYS A 33 9.40 -7.96 -16.74
CA LYS A 33 8.44 -8.85 -17.42
C LYS A 33 7.03 -8.33 -17.30
N ASN A 34 6.16 -8.75 -18.20
CA ASN A 34 4.72 -8.58 -18.02
C ASN A 34 4.19 -9.60 -17.01
N PHE A 35 3.07 -9.28 -16.37
CA PHE A 35 2.42 -10.20 -15.42
C PHE A 35 2.15 -11.60 -16.01
N ILE A 36 1.81 -11.69 -17.29
CA ILE A 36 1.54 -12.96 -17.98
C ILE A 36 2.76 -13.88 -18.11
N GLU A 37 3.97 -13.34 -17.95
CA GLU A 37 5.25 -14.07 -18.07
C GLU A 37 5.74 -14.58 -16.71
N LEU A 38 4.94 -14.44 -15.65
CA LEU A 38 5.29 -14.88 -14.31
C LEU A 38 5.49 -16.40 -14.23
N PRO A 39 6.48 -16.87 -13.46
CA PRO A 39 6.60 -18.28 -13.13
C PRO A 39 5.34 -18.81 -12.45
N PHE A 40 5.00 -20.06 -12.73
CA PHE A 40 3.85 -20.73 -12.11
C PHE A 40 3.90 -20.67 -10.58
N ALA A 41 5.08 -20.87 -9.97
CA ALA A 41 5.26 -20.78 -8.53
C ALA A 41 4.83 -19.41 -7.95
N THR A 42 5.14 -18.31 -8.64
CA THR A 42 4.73 -16.95 -8.23
C THR A 42 3.22 -16.77 -8.32
N ILE A 43 2.59 -17.28 -9.39
CA ILE A 43 1.13 -17.24 -9.54
C ILE A 43 0.44 -18.03 -8.42
N GLU A 44 0.99 -19.18 -8.02
CA GLU A 44 0.45 -20.00 -6.94
C GLU A 44 0.56 -19.31 -5.58
N LEU A 45 1.69 -18.64 -5.28
CA LEU A 45 1.85 -17.84 -4.06
C LEU A 45 0.76 -16.76 -3.95
N LEU A 46 0.53 -16.01 -5.03
CA LEU A 46 -0.52 -14.99 -5.08
C LEU A 46 -1.91 -15.61 -4.90
N ARG A 47 -2.15 -16.78 -5.51
CA ARG A 47 -3.42 -17.49 -5.39
C ARG A 47 -3.68 -17.97 -3.97
N GLU A 48 -2.67 -18.53 -3.31
CA GLU A 48 -2.74 -18.98 -1.92
C GLU A 48 -3.08 -17.81 -0.99
N ALA A 49 -2.39 -16.67 -1.16
CA ALA A 49 -2.67 -15.46 -0.40
C ALA A 49 -4.10 -14.90 -0.62
N ILE A 50 -4.65 -15.01 -1.83
CA ILE A 50 -6.06 -14.67 -2.11
C ILE A 50 -7.00 -15.65 -1.42
N SER A 51 -6.69 -16.94 -1.44
CA SER A 51 -7.56 -17.98 -0.89
C SER A 51 -7.59 -18.01 0.64
N SER A 52 -6.52 -17.56 1.29
CA SER A 52 -6.41 -17.53 2.74
C SER A 52 -7.17 -16.37 3.40
N ASP A 53 -7.55 -15.34 2.63
CA ASP A 53 -8.34 -14.19 3.11
C ASP A 53 -9.69 -14.11 2.38
N HIS A 54 -10.75 -14.47 3.10
CA HIS A 54 -12.12 -14.46 2.56
C HIS A 54 -12.56 -13.08 2.04
N ASN A 55 -12.18 -12.00 2.73
CA ASN A 55 -12.57 -10.65 2.33
C ASN A 55 -11.87 -10.21 1.05
N VAL A 56 -10.59 -10.56 0.91
CA VAL A 56 -9.83 -10.37 -0.33
C VAL A 56 -10.47 -11.13 -1.48
N ASN A 57 -10.83 -12.40 -1.26
CA ASN A 57 -11.47 -13.21 -2.29
C ASN A 57 -12.81 -12.62 -2.77
N LEU A 58 -13.68 -12.21 -1.84
CA LEU A 58 -14.93 -11.54 -2.16
C LEU A 58 -14.71 -10.22 -2.92
N ALA A 59 -13.77 -9.38 -2.47
CA ALA A 59 -13.45 -8.12 -3.12
C ALA A 59 -12.97 -8.32 -4.56
N LEU A 60 -12.14 -9.34 -4.80
CA LEU A 60 -11.66 -9.68 -6.14
C LEU A 60 -12.77 -10.24 -7.03
N HIS A 61 -13.70 -11.01 -6.49
CA HIS A 61 -14.89 -11.47 -7.22
C HIS A 61 -15.82 -10.31 -7.61
N ASP A 62 -15.96 -9.30 -6.76
CA ASP A 62 -16.73 -8.08 -7.08
C ASP A 62 -16.07 -7.29 -8.22
N LEU A 63 -14.73 -7.16 -8.21
CA LEU A 63 -13.98 -6.43 -9.24
C LEU A 63 -13.80 -7.20 -10.56
N GLN A 64 -13.61 -8.52 -10.49
CA GLN A 64 -13.29 -9.38 -11.64
C GLN A 64 -14.09 -10.70 -11.54
N PRO A 65 -15.39 -10.69 -11.89
CA PRO A 65 -16.30 -11.80 -11.59
C PRO A 65 -15.97 -13.11 -12.31
N THR A 66 -15.43 -13.02 -13.54
CA THR A 66 -15.37 -14.15 -14.47
C THR A 66 -13.98 -14.76 -14.59
N SER A 67 -12.92 -13.97 -14.55
CA SER A 67 -11.56 -14.45 -14.81
C SER A 67 -10.76 -14.64 -13.54
N LYS A 68 -10.30 -15.86 -13.29
CA LYS A 68 -9.37 -16.17 -12.20
C LYS A 68 -8.04 -15.45 -12.39
N MET A 69 -7.50 -15.43 -13.61
CA MET A 69 -6.20 -14.78 -13.87
C MET A 69 -6.26 -13.27 -13.64
N LYS A 70 -7.33 -12.60 -14.11
CA LYS A 70 -7.54 -11.17 -13.84
C LYS A 70 -7.68 -10.86 -12.36
N ARG A 71 -8.22 -11.77 -11.55
CA ARG A 71 -8.26 -11.61 -10.08
C ARG A 71 -6.88 -11.67 -9.45
N ILE A 72 -6.02 -12.58 -9.91
CA ILE A 72 -4.64 -12.67 -9.41
C ILE A 72 -3.85 -11.43 -9.81
N GLU A 73 -3.99 -10.97 -11.06
CA GLU A 73 -3.38 -9.74 -11.54
C GLU A 73 -3.89 -8.52 -10.75
N GLN A 74 -5.21 -8.40 -10.55
CA GLN A 74 -5.82 -7.32 -9.80
C GLN A 74 -5.38 -7.31 -8.33
N PHE A 75 -5.19 -8.48 -7.72
CA PHE A 75 -4.65 -8.61 -6.38
C PHE A 75 -3.23 -8.05 -6.30
N ALA A 76 -2.33 -8.53 -7.18
CA ALA A 76 -0.95 -8.05 -7.21
C ALA A 76 -0.90 -6.54 -7.47
N ARG A 77 -1.66 -6.05 -8.46
CA ARG A 77 -1.78 -4.63 -8.77
C ARG A 77 -2.24 -3.79 -7.59
N CYS A 78 -3.24 -4.24 -6.84
CA CYS A 78 -3.75 -3.50 -5.68
C CYS A 78 -2.78 -3.55 -4.50
N ARG A 79 -2.10 -4.67 -4.29
CA ARG A 79 -1.31 -4.94 -3.10
C ARG A 79 0.13 -4.44 -3.19
N PHE A 80 0.68 -4.43 -4.39
CA PHE A 80 2.10 -4.29 -4.70
C PHE A 80 2.29 -3.43 -5.97
N GLY A 81 1.53 -2.33 -6.07
CA GLY A 81 1.47 -1.54 -7.30
C GLY A 81 2.50 -0.41 -7.35
N GLY A 82 3.05 -0.04 -6.19
CA GLY A 82 4.14 0.90 -6.05
C GLY A 82 5.47 0.23 -6.36
N LEU A 83 6.48 1.06 -6.60
CA LEU A 83 7.86 0.60 -6.77
C LEU A 83 8.62 1.05 -5.53
N ASP A 84 9.02 0.12 -4.68
CA ASP A 84 9.72 0.41 -3.43
C ASP A 84 11.00 -0.42 -3.25
N PHE A 85 11.69 -0.26 -2.13
CA PHE A 85 12.98 -0.93 -1.88
C PHE A 85 12.84 -2.27 -1.14
N GLU A 86 11.62 -2.75 -0.94
CA GLU A 86 11.25 -3.89 -0.11
C GLU A 86 10.49 -4.94 -0.93
N GLY A 87 11.24 -5.85 -1.56
CA GLY A 87 10.66 -6.82 -2.51
C GLY A 87 9.39 -7.54 -2.05
N ASP A 88 8.37 -7.54 -2.90
CA ASP A 88 7.08 -8.18 -2.62
C ASP A 88 7.14 -9.69 -2.40
N ILE A 89 8.13 -10.35 -3.01
CA ILE A 89 8.46 -11.76 -2.73
C ILE A 89 9.93 -11.86 -2.40
N LYS A 90 10.22 -12.42 -1.22
CA LYS A 90 11.58 -12.66 -0.72
C LYS A 90 11.70 -14.10 -0.31
N ASN A 91 12.75 -14.79 -0.79
CA ASN A 91 13.01 -16.19 -0.45
C ASN A 91 11.80 -17.12 -0.68
N GLY A 92 10.96 -16.84 -1.68
CA GLY A 92 9.75 -17.61 -1.98
C GLY A 92 8.54 -17.27 -1.10
N GLU A 93 8.64 -16.27 -0.22
CA GLU A 93 7.54 -15.83 0.64
C GLU A 93 6.96 -14.50 0.17
N LEU A 94 5.64 -14.46 0.00
CA LEU A 94 4.90 -13.25 -0.31
C LEU A 94 4.85 -12.34 0.92
N GLN A 95 5.24 -11.08 0.76
CA GLN A 95 5.21 -10.09 1.82
C GLN A 95 3.79 -9.55 2.05
N ASP A 96 3.60 -8.82 3.15
CA ASP A 96 2.29 -8.28 3.55
C ASP A 96 1.72 -7.28 2.53
N GLY A 97 2.61 -6.61 1.79
CA GLY A 97 2.33 -5.57 0.82
C GLY A 97 2.40 -4.16 1.40
N GLU A 98 2.29 -3.19 0.50
CA GLU A 98 2.59 -1.80 0.77
C GLU A 98 1.34 -0.92 0.66
N PHE A 99 1.49 0.30 1.20
CA PHE A 99 0.65 1.41 0.78
C PHE A 99 1.37 2.13 -0.34
N TRP A 100 0.77 2.13 -1.52
CA TRP A 100 1.23 2.89 -2.67
C TRP A 100 0.14 3.86 -3.11
N PRO A 101 0.46 4.96 -3.80
CA PRO A 101 -0.51 5.99 -4.18
C PRO A 101 -1.42 5.53 -5.33
N CYS A 102 -2.27 4.52 -5.06
CA CYS A 102 -3.28 4.05 -5.99
C CYS A 102 -4.22 5.18 -6.41
N PRO A 103 -4.47 5.39 -7.71
CA PRO A 103 -5.32 6.47 -8.21
C PRO A 103 -6.78 6.35 -7.72
N ASN A 104 -7.17 5.17 -7.22
CA ASN A 104 -8.51 4.90 -6.73
C ASN A 104 -8.68 5.11 -5.21
N HIS A 105 -7.65 5.54 -4.47
CA HIS A 105 -7.77 5.86 -3.05
C HIS A 105 -8.87 6.90 -2.78
N GLY A 106 -9.62 6.71 -1.69
CA GLY A 106 -10.76 7.54 -1.33
C GLY A 106 -12.06 7.23 -2.07
N ASN A 107 -12.00 6.56 -3.22
CA ASN A 107 -13.17 6.23 -4.05
C ASN A 107 -13.41 4.72 -4.17
N CYS A 108 -12.39 3.89 -3.93
CA CYS A 108 -12.49 2.44 -4.05
C CYS A 108 -13.25 1.82 -2.87
N LYS A 109 -14.33 1.10 -3.17
CA LYS A 109 -15.12 0.31 -2.21
C LYS A 109 -14.26 -0.70 -1.42
N HIS A 110 -13.22 -1.24 -2.05
CA HIS A 110 -12.33 -2.26 -1.50
C HIS A 110 -11.00 -1.73 -0.97
N GLU A 111 -10.87 -0.40 -0.85
CA GLU A 111 -9.69 0.22 -0.25
C GLU A 111 -9.44 -0.32 1.17
N GLY A 112 -8.20 -0.61 1.52
CA GLY A 112 -7.83 -1.18 2.82
C GLY A 112 -8.07 -2.70 2.95
N ILE A 113 -8.75 -3.32 1.99
CA ILE A 113 -8.89 -4.79 1.90
C ILE A 113 -7.79 -5.33 0.98
N LEU A 114 -7.80 -4.88 -0.29
CA LEU A 114 -6.84 -5.32 -1.30
C LEU A 114 -5.54 -4.53 -1.22
N CYS A 115 -5.60 -3.20 -1.26
CA CYS A 115 -4.46 -2.37 -0.91
C CYS A 115 -4.33 -2.33 0.61
N LYS A 116 -3.10 -2.50 1.12
CA LYS A 116 -2.86 -2.41 2.55
C LYS A 116 -2.66 -0.97 2.95
N LEU A 117 -3.22 -0.60 4.09
CA LEU A 117 -2.90 0.67 4.74
C LEU A 117 -1.52 0.55 5.40
N PRO A 118 -0.80 1.67 5.59
CA PRO A 118 0.54 1.64 6.16
C PRO A 118 0.55 1.01 7.55
N LYS A 119 1.64 0.33 7.86
CA LYS A 119 1.86 -0.31 9.16
C LYS A 119 3.00 0.40 9.87
N VAL A 120 2.73 0.94 11.06
CA VAL A 120 3.70 1.64 11.89
C VAL A 120 3.73 0.98 13.26
N ASN A 121 4.92 0.67 13.78
CA ASN A 121 5.09 0.00 15.08
C ASN A 121 4.24 -1.27 15.24
N GLY A 122 4.14 -2.06 14.17
CA GLY A 122 3.35 -3.30 14.16
C GLY A 122 1.83 -3.10 14.00
N GLN A 123 1.33 -1.86 14.06
CA GLN A 123 -0.09 -1.54 13.96
C GLN A 123 -0.44 -0.94 12.60
N ARG A 124 -1.55 -1.40 12.01
CA ARG A 124 -2.01 -0.88 10.73
C ARG A 124 -2.87 0.36 10.95
N LEU A 125 -2.56 1.44 10.25
CA LEU A 125 -3.34 2.67 10.30
C LEU A 125 -4.71 2.44 9.68
N SER A 126 -5.72 3.07 10.25
CA SER A 126 -7.07 3.12 9.70
C SER A 126 -7.15 4.15 8.57
N LYS A 127 -8.20 4.03 7.73
CA LYS A 127 -8.46 5.02 6.66
C LYS A 127 -8.57 6.44 7.19
N LYS A 128 -9.16 6.61 8.37
CA LYS A 128 -9.32 7.92 9.02
C LYS A 128 -7.98 8.51 9.43
N GLU A 129 -7.08 7.69 9.97
CA GLU A 129 -5.73 8.12 10.37
C GLU A 129 -4.86 8.45 9.16
N VAL A 130 -4.90 7.63 8.10
CA VAL A 130 -4.21 7.93 6.84
C VAL A 130 -4.69 9.24 6.24
N ARG A 131 -6.02 9.43 6.13
CA ARG A 131 -6.59 10.69 5.62
C ARG A 131 -6.22 11.89 6.49
N PHE A 132 -6.20 11.73 7.81
CA PHE A 132 -5.75 12.77 8.73
C PHE A 132 -4.28 13.14 8.49
N LEU A 133 -3.39 12.16 8.31
CA LEU A 133 -1.97 12.40 8.02
C LEU A 133 -1.75 13.10 6.68
N GLN A 134 -2.49 12.72 5.64
CA GLN A 134 -2.45 13.37 4.33
C GLN A 134 -2.87 14.85 4.42
N LEU A 135 -4.01 15.12 5.07
CA LEU A 135 -4.49 16.49 5.26
C LEU A 135 -3.58 17.29 6.21
N SER A 136 -2.95 16.63 7.19
CA SER A 136 -2.00 17.26 8.11
C SER A 136 -0.66 17.57 7.45
N ALA A 137 -0.35 17.00 6.29
CA ALA A 137 0.88 17.30 5.57
C ALA A 137 0.76 18.54 4.66
N THR A 138 -0.45 19.10 4.51
CA THR A 138 -0.69 20.35 3.78
C THR A 138 -0.57 21.57 4.72
N ASP A 139 -0.86 22.75 4.21
CA ASP A 139 -0.97 24.00 4.96
C ASP A 139 -2.27 24.13 5.78
N TYR A 140 -3.20 23.18 5.69
CA TYR A 140 -4.49 23.26 6.39
C TYR A 140 -4.34 23.34 7.92
N THR A 141 -5.21 24.16 8.53
CA THR A 141 -5.37 24.25 9.98
C THR A 141 -6.23 23.10 10.51
N ASN A 142 -6.19 22.83 11.81
CA ASN A 142 -7.01 21.78 12.41
C ASN A 142 -8.52 22.00 12.15
N ASP A 143 -9.00 23.25 12.14
CA ASP A 143 -10.39 23.58 11.83
C ASP A 143 -10.79 23.16 10.42
N VAL A 144 -9.96 23.49 9.42
CA VAL A 144 -10.17 23.12 8.01
C VAL A 144 -10.08 21.60 7.84
N ILE A 145 -9.17 20.93 8.55
CA ILE A 145 -9.06 19.48 8.52
C ILE A 145 -10.32 18.83 9.11
N ALA A 146 -10.82 19.34 10.24
CA ALA A 146 -12.04 18.85 10.88
C ALA A 146 -13.24 18.94 9.94
N GLU A 147 -13.38 20.06 9.23
CA GLU A 147 -14.39 20.28 8.19
C GLU A 147 -14.24 19.28 7.03
N LYS A 148 -13.03 19.12 6.47
CA LYS A 148 -12.76 18.17 5.37
C LYS A 148 -12.93 16.70 5.75
N MET A 149 -12.82 16.39 7.04
CA MET A 149 -13.09 15.06 7.60
C MET A 149 -14.53 14.90 8.06
N ASN A 150 -15.35 15.95 7.97
CA ASN A 150 -16.73 16.03 8.43
C ASN A 150 -16.87 15.53 9.89
N MET A 151 -16.06 16.08 10.79
CA MET A 151 -16.06 15.68 12.20
C MET A 151 -15.85 16.86 13.16
N PRO A 152 -16.32 16.77 14.42
CA PRO A 152 -16.10 17.83 15.40
C PRO A 152 -14.61 18.04 15.72
N LEU A 153 -14.21 19.30 15.93
CA LEU A 153 -12.82 19.67 16.24
C LEU A 153 -12.27 18.95 17.49
N GLY A 154 -13.09 18.78 18.52
CA GLY A 154 -12.70 18.04 19.73
C GLY A 154 -12.35 16.58 19.43
N THR A 155 -13.11 15.93 18.54
CA THR A 155 -12.82 14.56 18.09
C THR A 155 -11.55 14.51 17.25
N LEU A 156 -11.31 15.50 16.39
CA LEU A 156 -10.07 15.62 15.63
C LEU A 156 -8.85 15.76 16.57
N HIS A 157 -8.95 16.59 17.61
CA HIS A 157 -7.87 16.76 18.60
C HIS A 157 -7.56 15.45 19.35
N GLN A 158 -8.59 14.67 19.69
CA GLN A 158 -8.38 13.36 20.30
C GLN A 158 -7.73 12.37 19.33
N LEU A 159 -8.19 12.33 18.07
CA LEU A 159 -7.57 11.51 17.01
C LEU A 159 -6.09 11.87 16.84
N LYS A 160 -5.79 13.16 16.69
CA LYS A 160 -4.41 13.68 16.57
C LYS A 160 -3.56 13.22 17.75
N LYS A 161 -4.03 13.42 18.98
CA LYS A 161 -3.29 13.07 20.20
C LYS A 161 -2.98 11.57 20.26
N THR A 162 -3.97 10.72 20.01
CA THR A 162 -3.79 9.26 20.05
C THR A 162 -2.85 8.80 18.93
N LEU A 163 -3.05 9.29 17.71
CA LEU A 163 -2.25 8.92 16.56
C LEU A 163 -0.81 9.38 16.71
N TYR A 164 -0.57 10.62 17.15
CA TYR A 164 0.79 11.14 17.33
C TYR A 164 1.56 10.33 18.38
N LYS A 165 0.88 9.92 19.47
CA LYS A 165 1.44 9.00 20.46
C LYS A 165 1.79 7.64 19.85
N LEU A 166 0.91 7.07 19.02
CA LEU A 166 1.15 5.80 18.34
C LEU A 166 2.35 5.86 17.38
N LEU A 167 2.46 6.96 16.63
CA LEU A 167 3.51 7.20 15.64
C LEU A 167 4.82 7.68 16.28
N GLY A 168 4.82 8.04 17.57
CA GLY A 168 6.00 8.56 18.25
C GLY A 168 6.41 9.96 17.81
N ILE A 169 5.46 10.76 17.31
CA ILE A 169 5.70 12.13 16.82
C ILE A 169 5.06 13.17 17.75
N GLN A 170 5.61 14.37 17.74
CA GLN A 170 5.17 15.51 18.55
C GLN A 170 4.67 16.66 17.68
N THR A 171 5.23 16.84 16.49
CA THR A 171 4.97 18.01 15.64
C THR A 171 4.27 17.65 14.32
N LYS A 172 3.62 18.66 13.72
CA LYS A 172 3.01 18.53 12.38
C LYS A 172 4.09 18.25 11.32
N GLN A 173 5.26 18.84 11.49
CA GLN A 173 6.43 18.69 10.61
C GLN A 173 6.95 17.24 10.63
N GLU A 174 7.12 16.66 11.81
CA GLU A 174 7.48 15.23 11.95
C GLU A 174 6.41 14.33 11.30
N GLY A 175 5.13 14.64 11.51
CA GLY A 175 4.04 13.95 10.84
C GLY A 175 4.14 14.02 9.31
N SER A 176 4.50 15.18 8.76
CA SER A 176 4.67 15.37 7.32
C SER A 176 5.86 14.57 6.77
N VAL A 177 6.98 14.57 7.49
CA VAL A 177 8.15 13.75 7.15
C VAL A 177 7.78 12.27 7.16
N LEU A 178 7.06 11.80 8.19
CA LEU A 178 6.61 10.43 8.28
C LEU A 178 5.63 10.06 7.16
N SER A 179 4.66 10.94 6.84
CA SER A 179 3.73 10.74 5.73
C SER A 179 4.45 10.50 4.41
N ARG A 180 5.53 11.24 4.13
CA ARG A 180 6.38 11.01 2.94
C ARG A 180 7.07 9.65 2.96
N HIS A 181 7.60 9.22 4.10
CA HIS A 181 8.22 7.90 4.24
C HIS A 181 7.22 6.75 4.08
N LEU A 182 5.95 7.00 4.39
CA LEU A 182 4.85 6.05 4.24
C LEU A 182 4.15 6.14 2.88
N ASN A 183 4.71 6.88 1.92
CA ASN A 183 4.15 7.11 0.58
C ASN A 183 2.71 7.68 0.60
N LEU A 184 2.35 8.45 1.64
CA LEU A 184 1.02 9.06 1.77
C LEU A 184 0.87 10.35 0.95
N ILE A 185 1.99 11.02 0.66
CA ILE A 185 2.11 12.30 -0.05
C ILE A 185 3.37 12.34 -0.93
#